data_AF-A0AB37I8D6-F1
#
_entry.id   AF-A0AB37I8D6-F1
#
_cell.length_a   1.000
_cell.length_b   1.000
_cell.length_c   1.000
_cell.angle_alpha   90.00
_cell.angle_beta   90.00
_cell.angle_gamma   90.00
#
_symmetry.space_group_name_H-M   'P 1'
#
loop_
_entity.id
_entity.type
_entity.pdbx_description
1 polymer ?
#
loop_
_entity_poly.entity_id
_entity_poly.type
_entity_poly.pdbx_seq_one_letter_code
_entity_poly.pdbx_strand_id
1 'polypeptide(L)' 'MLSKQSKFKDLYKKREETIERIFSTTKEFHGLRYTNQIGIVKMHMKIGLTFACLNMIKLNQKISSEKRHIKKTNLIFT' A
#
# COMPACT_ATOMS: atom_id res chain seq x y z
N MET A 1 -13.33 -24.60 -13.01
CA MET A 1 -14.22 -23.65 -12.29
C MET A 1 -13.84 -23.52 -10.80
N LEU A 2 -13.50 -24.61 -10.11
CA LEU A 2 -13.05 -24.62 -8.70
C LEU A 2 -11.76 -23.82 -8.40
N SER A 3 -10.85 -23.65 -9.36
CA SER A 3 -9.59 -22.90 -9.16
C SER A 3 -9.76 -21.37 -9.08
N LYS A 4 -10.89 -20.83 -9.55
CA LYS A 4 -11.14 -19.38 -9.52
C LYS A 4 -11.58 -18.94 -8.12
N GLN A 5 -12.34 -19.79 -7.41
CA GLN A 5 -12.82 -19.56 -6.05
C GLN A 5 -11.67 -19.46 -5.03
N SER A 6 -10.67 -20.35 -5.14
CA SER A 6 -9.49 -20.34 -4.25
C SER A 6 -8.67 -19.05 -4.43
N LYS A 7 -8.46 -18.63 -5.67
CA LYS A 7 -7.73 -17.39 -5.98
C LYS A 7 -8.38 -16.15 -5.37
N PHE A 8 -9.71 -16.06 -5.33
CA PHE A 8 -10.40 -14.97 -4.65
C PHE A 8 -10.21 -15.04 -3.13
N LYS A 9 -10.36 -16.23 -2.51
CA LYS A 9 -10.11 -16.42 -1.07
C LYS A 9 -8.71 -15.96 -0.67
N ASP A 10 -7.69 -16.36 -1.43
CA ASP A 10 -6.30 -15.96 -1.16
C ASP A 10 -6.07 -14.46 -1.32
N LEU A 11 -6.72 -13.84 -2.31
CA LEU A 11 -6.65 -12.40 -2.52
C LEU A 11 -7.27 -11.64 -1.34
N TYR A 12 -8.44 -12.06 -0.85
CA TYR A 12 -9.09 -11.44 0.29
C TYR A 12 -8.26 -11.59 1.57
N LYS A 13 -7.67 -12.78 1.80
CA LYS A 13 -6.76 -13.01 2.92
C LYS A 13 -5.53 -12.09 2.88
N LYS A 14 -4.90 -11.94 1.71
CA LYS A 14 -3.76 -11.02 1.53
C LYS A 14 -4.16 -9.55 1.72
N ARG A 15 -5.37 -9.19 1.31
CA ARG A 15 -5.89 -7.83 1.50
C ARG A 15 -6.12 -7.50 2.97
N GLU A 16 -6.71 -8.41 3.72
CA GLU A 16 -6.91 -8.29 5.16
C GLU A 16 -5.58 -8.04 5.88
N GLU A 17 -4.59 -8.91 5.66
CA GLU A 17 -3.24 -8.75 6.21
C GLU A 17 -2.58 -7.41 5.80
N THR A 18 -2.75 -7.00 4.54
CA THR A 18 -2.18 -5.73 4.05
C THR A 18 -2.85 -4.53 4.71
N ILE A 19 -4.16 -4.57 4.92
CA ILE A 19 -4.92 -3.50 5.58
C ILE A 19 -4.46 -3.37 7.03
N GLU A 20 -4.39 -4.46 7.78
CA GLU A 20 -3.94 -4.46 9.17
C GLU A 20 -2.51 -3.94 9.31
N ARG A 21 -1.60 -4.38 8.43
CA ARG A 21 -0.21 -3.90 8.43
C ARG A 21 -0.13 -2.40 8.20
N ILE A 22 -0.83 -1.87 7.20
CA ILE A 22 -0.83 -0.44 6.90
C ILE A 22 -1.43 0.36 8.06
N PHE A 23 -2.52 -0.12 8.67
CA PHE A 23 -3.13 0.51 9.84
C PHE A 23 -2.18 0.54 11.04
N SER A 24 -1.46 -0.57 11.29
CA SER A 24 -0.46 -0.63 12.36
C SER A 24 0.69 0.37 12.11
N THR A 25 1.27 0.37 10.91
CA THR A 25 2.35 1.30 10.53
C THR A 25 1.90 2.77 10.63
N THR A 26 0.71 3.11 10.15
CA THR A 26 0.21 4.49 10.19
C THR A 26 -0.10 4.98 11.60
N LYS A 27 -0.55 4.09 12.50
CA LYS A 27 -0.73 4.42 13.92
C LYS A 27 0.59 4.81 14.59
N GLU A 28 1.63 4.02 14.40
CA GLU A 28 2.93 4.19 15.04
C GLU A 28 3.78 5.31 14.38
N PHE A 29 3.93 5.30 13.06
CA PHE A 29 4.89 6.18 12.36
C PHE A 29 4.30 7.50 11.84
N HIS A 30 2.98 7.58 11.64
CA HIS A 30 2.33 8.78 11.09
C HIS A 30 1.47 9.53 12.12
N GLY A 31 1.60 9.16 13.40
CA GLY A 31 0.89 9.82 14.51
C GLY A 31 -0.62 9.73 14.38
N LEU A 32 -1.15 8.60 13.88
CA LEU A 32 -2.59 8.34 13.87
C LEU A 32 -3.07 7.68 15.18
N ARG A 33 -2.16 7.22 16.05
CA ARG A 33 -2.51 6.76 17.40
C ARG A 33 -2.83 7.91 18.34
N TYR A 34 -1.93 8.89 18.40
CA TYR A 34 -2.07 10.12 19.18
C TYR A 34 -1.71 11.29 18.28
N THR A 35 -2.53 12.33 18.32
CA THR A 35 -2.46 13.47 17.40
C THR A 35 -2.76 14.74 18.16
N ASN A 36 -2.01 15.79 17.86
CA ASN A 36 -2.24 17.11 18.46
C ASN A 36 -3.32 17.90 17.69
N GLN A 37 -3.89 17.31 16.62
CA GLN A 37 -4.94 17.92 15.82
C GLN A 37 -6.29 17.76 16.52
N ILE A 38 -6.98 18.89 16.71
CA ILE A 38 -8.30 18.94 17.34
C ILE A 38 -9.38 19.06 16.27
N GLY A 39 -10.40 18.21 16.35
CA GLY A 39 -11.57 18.23 15.48
C GLY A 39 -11.52 17.21 14.32
N ILE A 40 -12.70 16.70 13.98
CA ILE A 40 -12.89 15.61 12.99
C ILE A 40 -12.37 16.02 11.61
N VAL A 41 -12.60 17.26 11.19
CA VAL A 41 -12.21 17.75 9.85
C VAL A 41 -10.69 17.70 9.66
N LYS A 42 -9.92 18.23 10.62
CA LYS A 42 -8.45 18.21 10.57
C LYS A 42 -7.91 16.78 10.60
N MET A 43 -8.60 15.90 11.33
CA MET A 43 -8.22 14.49 11.38
C MET A 43 -8.46 13.77 10.07
N HIS A 44 -9.62 13.97 9.44
CA HIS A 44 -9.92 13.45 8.12
C HIS A 44 -8.90 13.92 7.08
N MET A 45 -8.49 15.20 7.10
CA MET A 45 -7.46 15.72 6.22
C MET A 45 -6.10 15.02 6.43
N LYS A 46 -5.67 14.87 7.69
CA LYS A 46 -4.40 14.18 8.01
C LYS A 46 -4.41 12.75 7.49
N ILE A 47 -5.48 12.00 7.80
CA ILE A 47 -5.66 10.62 7.39
C ILE A 47 -5.66 10.50 5.86
N GLY A 48 -6.45 11.33 5.18
CA GLY A 48 -6.55 11.35 3.72
C GLY A 48 -5.20 11.62 3.06
N LEU A 49 -4.45 12.60 3.57
CA LEU A 49 -3.11 12.92 3.07
C LEU A 49 -2.13 11.77 3.28
N THR A 50 -2.11 11.16 4.47
CA THR A 50 -1.24 10.02 4.76
C THR A 50 -1.51 8.85 3.81
N PHE A 51 -2.77 8.46 3.62
CA PHE A 51 -3.12 7.37 2.72
C PHE A 51 -2.84 7.70 1.24
N ALA A 52 -3.06 8.94 0.81
CA ALA A 52 -2.69 9.39 -0.53
C ALA A 52 -1.18 9.22 -0.76
N CYS A 53 -0.34 9.71 0.16
CA CYS A 53 1.11 9.57 0.07
C CYS A 53 1.57 8.10 0.05
N LEU A 54 1.00 7.24 0.91
CA LEU A 54 1.33 5.81 0.93
C LEU A 54 0.98 5.11 -0.39
N ASN A 55 -0.14 5.49 -1.01
CA ASN A 55 -0.52 4.99 -2.33
C ASN A 55 0.47 5.45 -3.42
N MET A 56 0.91 6.71 -3.39
CA MET A 56 1.92 7.22 -4.33
C MET A 56 3.27 6.51 -4.20
N ILE A 57 3.71 6.23 -2.98
CA ILE A 57 4.94 5.45 -2.72
C ILE A 57 4.80 4.04 -3.31
N LYS A 58 3.65 3.39 -3.11
CA LYS A 58 3.38 2.05 -3.66
C LYS A 58 3.41 2.03 -5.18
N LEU A 59 2.86 3.05 -5.85
CA LEU A 59 2.90 3.17 -7.31
C LEU A 59 4.33 3.36 -7.81
N ASN A 60 5.10 4.25 -7.19
CA ASN A 60 6.50 4.48 -7.55
C ASN A 60 7.36 3.21 -7.40
N GLN A 61 7.13 2.42 -6.34
CA GLN A 61 7.82 1.15 -6.16
C GLN A 61 7.49 0.13 -7.26
N LYS A 62 6.23 0.04 -7.69
CA LYS A 62 5.82 -0.80 -8.82
C LYS A 62 6.51 -0.38 -10.12
N ILE A 63 6.43 0.91 -10.46
CA ILE A 63 7.07 1.46 -11.65
C ILE A 63 8.59 1.21 -11.64
N SER A 64 9.24 1.41 -10.49
CA SER A 64 10.67 1.11 -10.34
C SER A 64 10.99 -0.38 -10.51
N SER A 65 10.14 -1.27 -10.00
CA SER A 65 10.31 -2.71 -10.17
C SER A 65 10.14 -3.16 -11.63
N GLU A 66 9.19 -2.56 -12.36
CA GLU A 66 8.98 -2.80 -13.79
C GLU A 66 10.18 -2.32 -14.61
N LYS A 67 10.69 -1.12 -14.33
CA LYS A 67 11.92 -0.59 -14.96
C LYS A 67 13.13 -1.50 -14.75
N ARG A 68 13.29 -2.08 -13.56
CA ARG A 68 14.35 -3.06 -13.26
C ARG A 68 14.19 -4.35 -14.06
N HIS A 69 12.95 -4.84 -14.20
CA HIS A 69 12.66 -6.00 -15.04
C HIS A 69 13.01 -5.76 -16.51
N ILE A 70 12.59 -4.63 -17.07
CA ILE A 70 12.86 -4.25 -18.47
C ILE A 70 14.37 -4.11 -18.73
N LYS A 71 15.11 -3.46 -17.82
CA LYS A 71 16.58 -3.38 -17.94
C LYS A 71 17.23 -4.76 -17.91
N LYS A 72 16.78 -5.65 -17.01
CA LYS A 72 17.32 -7.01 -16.90
C LYS A 72 17.01 -7.85 -18.15
N THR A 73 15.81 -7.75 -18.71
CA THR A 73 15.46 -8.47 -19.94
C THR A 73 16.29 -7.98 -21.12
N ASN A 74 16.47 -6.66 -21.28
CA ASN A 74 17.28 -6.11 -22.36
C ASN A 74 18.75 -6.51 -22.24
N LEU A 75 19.29 -6.60 -21.01
CA LEU A 75 20.65 -7.07 -20.75
C LEU A 75 20.87 -8.56 -21.06
N ILE A 76 19.83 -9.40 -20.95
CA ILE A 76 19.93 -10.83 -21.28
C ILE A 76 19.88 -11.08 -22.80
N PHE A 77 19.24 -10.16 -23.54
CA PHE A 77 19.08 -10.24 -24.99
C PHE A 77 20.14 -9.47 -25.79
N THR A 78 21.09 -8.81 -25.12
CA THR A 78 22.28 -8.17 -25.74
C THR A 78 23.49 -9.05 -25.47
#